data_AF-A0A538H3G7-F1
#
_entry.id   AF-A0A538H3G7-F1
#
_cell.length_a   1.000
_cell.length_b   1.000
_cell.length_c   1.000
_cell.angle_alpha   90.00
_cell.angle_beta   90.00
_cell.angle_gamma   90.00
#
_symmetry.space_group_name_H-M   'P 1'
#
loop_
_entity.id
_entity.type
_entity.pdbx_description
1 polymer ?
#
loop_
_entity_poly.entity_id
_entity_poly.type
_entity_poly.pdbx_seq_one_letter_code
_entity_poly.pdbx_strand_id
1 'polypeptide(L)'
;MKKLILLLALAGALVFANSASASAPVIFTQELNQTTPVPNISCTTYGYSFNTLATFDVVRHYIQFYDDSGNLTKEIRHIDFTGTLYRSDDLSKTIPYAGNWTRTLDVAANTVTSTGLFR
;
A
#
# COMPACT_ATOMS: atom_id res chain seq x y z
N MET A 1 -10.73 55.40 27.23
CA MET A 1 -9.52 54.57 27.41
C MET A 1 -9.81 53.05 27.44
N LYS A 2 -10.86 52.56 28.13
CA LYS A 2 -11.23 51.13 28.14
C LYS A 2 -11.59 50.51 26.78
N LYS A 3 -12.11 51.29 25.82
CA LYS A 3 -12.51 50.79 24.48
C LYS A 3 -11.33 50.54 23.53
N LEU A 4 -10.17 51.16 23.77
CA LEU A 4 -8.99 51.01 22.90
C LEU A 4 -8.22 49.71 23.17
N ILE A 5 -8.30 49.21 24.41
CA ILE A 5 -7.61 47.99 24.85
C ILE A 5 -8.28 46.73 24.26
N LEU A 6 -9.60 46.77 24.02
CA LEU A 6 -10.34 45.64 23.47
C LEU A 6 -10.06 45.40 21.98
N LEU A 7 -9.74 46.46 21.22
CA LEU A 7 -9.42 46.37 19.79
C LEU A 7 -8.00 45.83 19.53
N LEU A 8 -7.04 46.11 20.42
CA LEU A 8 -5.70 45.50 20.34
C LEU A 8 -5.71 44.00 20.70
N ALA A 9 -6.59 43.57 21.59
CA ALA A 9 -6.71 42.16 21.97
C ALA A 9 -7.26 41.28 20.83
N LEU A 10 -8.12 41.84 19.97
CA LEU A 10 -8.72 41.11 18.84
C LEU A 10 -7.76 40.97 17.64
N ALA A 11 -6.87 41.94 17.45
CA ALA A 11 -5.87 41.91 16.37
C ALA A 11 -4.73 40.90 16.62
N GLY A 12 -4.45 40.57 17.89
CA GLY A 12 -3.40 39.61 18.26
C GLY A 12 -3.76 38.13 18.03
N ALA A 13 -5.05 37.79 17.91
CA ALA A 13 -5.51 36.41 17.78
C ALA A 13 -5.52 35.88 16.33
N LEU A 14 -5.41 36.76 15.33
CA LEU A 14 -5.50 36.40 13.91
C LEU A 14 -4.17 35.94 13.29
N VAL A 15 -3.06 36.06 14.01
CA VAL A 15 -1.70 35.83 13.44
C VAL A 15 -1.22 34.38 13.61
N PHE A 16 -1.94 33.53 14.35
CA PHE A 16 -1.52 32.14 14.63
C PHE A 16 -2.42 31.07 14.00
N ALA A 17 -3.20 31.42 12.99
CA ALA A 17 -3.76 30.42 12.10
C ALA A 17 -2.65 29.90 11.16
N ASN A 18 -1.61 29.27 11.73
CA ASN A 18 -0.80 28.34 10.95
C ASN A 18 -1.78 27.28 10.49
N SER A 19 -2.14 27.31 9.20
CA SER A 19 -2.78 26.19 8.56
C SER A 19 -1.91 24.98 8.86
N ALA A 20 -2.45 24.01 9.60
CA ALA A 20 -1.80 22.73 9.78
C ALA A 20 -1.64 22.11 8.39
N SER A 21 -0.50 22.39 7.76
CA SER A 21 -0.12 21.83 6.48
C SER A 21 0.38 20.43 6.78
N ALA A 22 -0.53 19.44 6.71
CA ALA A 22 -0.11 18.05 6.70
C ALA A 22 0.92 17.88 5.57
N SER A 23 2.06 17.27 5.90
CA SER A 23 3.08 16.97 4.90
C SER A 23 2.44 16.20 3.73
N ALA A 24 2.78 16.59 2.50
CA ALA A 24 2.31 15.89 1.31
C ALA A 24 2.76 14.42 1.37
N PRO A 25 1.95 13.47 0.89
CA PRO A 25 2.35 12.07 0.87
C PRO A 25 3.55 11.86 -0.06
N VAL A 26 4.41 10.91 0.31
CA VAL A 26 5.50 10.44 -0.54
C VAL A 26 4.92 9.40 -1.50
N ILE A 27 5.05 9.64 -2.80
CA ILE A 27 4.56 8.77 -3.86
C ILE A 27 5.74 8.25 -4.67
N PHE A 28 5.86 6.93 -4.80
CA PHE A 28 6.91 6.31 -5.60
C PHE A 28 6.47 4.95 -6.14
N THR A 29 7.20 4.47 -7.15
CA THR A 29 6.98 3.14 -7.74
C THR A 29 8.16 2.24 -7.42
N GLN A 30 7.88 0.97 -7.15
CA GLN A 30 8.87 -0.08 -6.97
C GLN A 30 8.49 -1.28 -7.83
N GLU A 31 9.47 -1.81 -8.55
CA GLU A 31 9.31 -3.03 -9.33
C GLU A 31 9.96 -4.21 -8.59
N LEU A 32 9.35 -5.39 -8.74
CA LEU A 32 9.88 -6.65 -8.22
C LEU A 32 9.62 -7.76 -9.24
N ASN A 33 10.70 -8.38 -9.68
CA ASN A 33 10.66 -9.45 -10.68
C ASN A 33 11.07 -10.76 -10.00
N GLN A 34 10.17 -11.73 -10.04
CA GLN A 34 10.35 -13.10 -9.59
C GLN A 34 10.45 -14.00 -10.81
N THR A 35 11.67 -14.20 -11.30
CA THR A 35 11.94 -14.93 -12.54
C THR A 35 12.06 -16.44 -12.34
N THR A 36 12.33 -16.89 -11.11
CA THR A 36 12.33 -18.31 -10.74
C THR A 36 10.98 -18.70 -10.13
N PRO A 37 10.36 -19.82 -10.54
CA PRO A 37 9.11 -20.29 -9.94
C PRO A 37 9.25 -20.49 -8.43
N VAL A 38 8.38 -19.86 -7.65
CA VAL A 38 8.31 -19.99 -6.19
C VAL A 38 6.94 -20.48 -5.74
N PRO A 39 6.82 -21.11 -4.56
CA PRO A 39 5.54 -21.56 -4.03
C PRO A 39 4.46 -20.47 -4.05
N ASN A 40 3.26 -20.86 -4.46
CA ASN A 40 2.09 -20.00 -4.59
C ASN A 40 0.84 -20.69 -4.00
N ILE A 41 -0.36 -20.45 -4.53
CA ILE A 41 -1.63 -20.98 -4.04
C ILE A 41 -1.60 -22.51 -3.93
N SER A 42 -2.05 -23.02 -2.78
CA SER A 42 -2.27 -24.44 -2.56
C SER A 42 -3.53 -24.89 -3.30
N CYS A 43 -3.42 -25.90 -4.17
CA CYS A 43 -4.60 -26.51 -4.78
C CYS A 43 -5.09 -27.75 -4.02
N THR A 44 -4.29 -28.25 -3.06
CA THR A 44 -4.63 -29.42 -2.24
C THR A 44 -5.84 -29.19 -1.34
N THR A 45 -6.04 -27.96 -0.85
CA THR A 45 -7.23 -27.56 -0.11
C THR A 45 -8.52 -27.65 -0.92
N TYR A 46 -8.42 -27.72 -2.25
CA TYR A 46 -9.54 -27.83 -3.18
C TYR A 46 -9.65 -29.24 -3.80
N GLY A 47 -8.92 -30.23 -3.26
CA GLY A 47 -9.00 -31.64 -3.69
C GLY A 47 -8.07 -32.02 -4.85
N TYR A 48 -7.19 -31.12 -5.30
CA TYR A 48 -6.19 -31.44 -6.31
C TYR A 48 -4.94 -32.06 -5.68
N SER A 49 -4.20 -32.88 -6.44
CA SER A 49 -2.97 -33.55 -5.97
C SER A 49 -1.71 -32.69 -6.04
N PHE A 50 -1.82 -31.43 -6.47
CA PHE A 50 -0.69 -30.52 -6.70
C PHE A 50 -0.92 -29.17 -6.03
N ASN A 51 0.14 -28.40 -5.85
CA ASN A 51 0.11 -26.97 -5.55
C ASN A 51 0.59 -26.16 -6.76
N THR A 52 0.50 -24.83 -6.70
CA THR A 52 1.05 -23.96 -7.74
C THR A 52 2.41 -23.40 -7.36
N LEU A 53 3.25 -23.19 -8.37
CA LEU A 53 4.41 -22.30 -8.32
C LEU A 53 4.11 -21.09 -9.21
N ALA A 54 4.83 -19.98 -9.01
CA ALA A 54 4.60 -18.78 -9.80
C ALA A 54 5.87 -18.00 -10.09
N THR A 55 5.91 -17.37 -11.26
CA THR A 55 6.79 -16.25 -11.62
C THR A 55 5.96 -14.98 -11.73
N PHE A 56 6.56 -13.83 -11.44
CA PHE A 56 5.85 -12.56 -11.44
C PHE A 56 6.72 -11.39 -11.87
N ASP A 57 6.14 -10.46 -12.62
CA ASP A 57 6.57 -9.08 -12.70
C ASP A 57 5.57 -8.24 -11.92
N VAL A 58 6.03 -7.58 -10.87
CA VAL A 58 5.18 -6.84 -9.93
C VAL A 58 5.56 -5.37 -9.96
N VAL A 59 4.57 -4.52 -10.22
CA VAL A 59 4.69 -3.06 -10.10
C VAL A 59 3.91 -2.62 -8.88
N ARG A 60 4.55 -1.86 -7.99
CA ARG A 60 3.96 -1.37 -6.74
C ARG A 60 3.98 0.15 -6.75
N HIS A 61 2.81 0.76 -6.71
CA HIS A 61 2.63 2.19 -6.54
C HIS A 61 2.34 2.48 -5.07
N TYR A 62 3.29 3.12 -4.40
CA TYR A 62 3.21 3.49 -3.00
C TYR A 62 2.71 4.91 -2.84
N ILE A 63 1.89 5.11 -1.83
CA ILE A 63 1.50 6.41 -1.27
C ILE A 63 1.70 6.30 0.24
N GLN A 64 2.71 6.98 0.76
CA GLN A 64 3.08 6.93 2.17
C GLN A 64 2.82 8.28 2.83
N PHE A 65 2.18 8.25 4.00
CA PHE A 65 1.85 9.40 4.82
C PHE A 65 2.70 9.35 6.09
N TYR A 66 3.23 10.50 6.47
CA TYR A 66 4.11 10.64 7.63
C TYR A 66 3.58 11.72 8.58
N ASP A 67 3.86 11.56 9.87
CA ASP A 67 3.63 12.62 10.86
C ASP A 67 4.76 13.67 10.82
N ASP A 68 4.62 14.71 11.64
CA ASP A 68 5.59 15.81 11.73
C ASP A 68 6.97 15.36 12.25
N SER A 69 7.06 14.19 12.88
CA SER A 69 8.31 13.59 13.35
C SER A 69 8.95 12.64 12.32
N GLY A 70 8.32 12.46 11.15
CA GLY A 70 8.80 11.57 10.09
C GLY A 70 8.44 10.09 10.30
N ASN A 71 7.51 9.77 11.21
CA ASN A 71 7.03 8.39 11.39
C ASN A 71 5.92 8.08 10.38
N LEU A 72 5.96 6.88 9.79
CA LEU A 72 4.92 6.42 8.88
C LEU A 72 3.58 6.27 9.64
N THR A 73 2.53 6.93 9.16
CA THR A 73 1.18 6.84 9.74
C THR A 73 0.25 6.00 8.88
N LYS A 74 0.44 6.00 7.56
CA LYS A 74 -0.35 5.22 6.62
C LYS A 74 0.45 4.90 5.36
N GLU A 75 0.27 3.70 4.83
CA GLU A 75 0.77 3.31 3.51
C GLU A 75 -0.40 2.74 2.70
N ILE A 76 -0.60 3.27 1.50
CA ILE A 76 -1.44 2.67 0.48
C ILE A 76 -0.51 2.14 -0.61
N ARG A 77 -0.72 0.89 -1.00
CA ARG A 77 0.04 0.23 -2.04
C ARG A 77 -0.90 -0.37 -3.06
N HIS A 78 -0.93 0.22 -4.25
CA HIS A 78 -1.55 -0.41 -5.42
C HIS A 78 -0.53 -1.33 -6.06
N ILE A 79 -0.88 -2.59 -6.24
CA ILE A 79 -0.01 -3.60 -6.79
C ILE A 79 -0.67 -4.13 -8.06
N ASP A 80 0.07 -4.06 -9.14
CA ASP A 80 -0.25 -4.72 -10.40
C ASP A 80 0.78 -5.81 -10.62
N PHE A 81 0.33 -6.99 -11.02
CA PHE A 81 1.23 -8.08 -11.35
C PHE A 81 0.79 -8.82 -12.60
N THR A 82 1.79 -9.29 -13.33
CA THR A 82 1.66 -10.28 -14.40
C THR A 82 2.61 -11.42 -14.12
N GLY A 83 2.35 -12.59 -14.67
CA GLY A 83 3.10 -13.78 -14.30
C GLY A 83 2.57 -15.05 -14.94
N THR A 84 3.15 -16.17 -14.52
CA THR A 84 2.75 -17.51 -14.94
C THR A 84 2.62 -18.39 -13.71
N LEU A 85 1.49 -19.09 -13.59
CA LEU A 85 1.34 -20.19 -12.64
C LEU A 85 1.77 -21.50 -13.29
N TYR A 86 2.46 -22.33 -12.52
CA TYR A 86 2.91 -23.65 -12.89
C TYR A 86 2.29 -24.67 -11.94
N ARG A 87 2.04 -25.88 -12.40
CA ARG A 87 1.84 -26.99 -11.46
C ARG A 87 3.17 -27.34 -10.81
N SER A 88 3.15 -27.58 -9.50
CA SER A 88 4.34 -27.98 -8.74
C SER A 88 4.88 -29.37 -9.09
N ASP A 89 4.05 -30.23 -9.68
CA ASP A 89 4.41 -31.60 -10.10
C ASP A 89 4.77 -31.73 -11.58
N ASP A 90 4.44 -30.73 -12.41
CA ASP A 90 4.73 -30.70 -13.85
C ASP A 90 4.84 -29.25 -14.36
N LEU A 91 6.08 -28.76 -14.49
CA LEU A 91 6.37 -27.38 -14.93
C LEU A 91 6.00 -27.10 -16.39
N SER A 92 5.66 -28.12 -17.18
CA SER A 92 5.13 -27.91 -18.54
C SER A 92 3.67 -27.43 -18.53
N LYS A 93 2.98 -27.58 -17.39
CA LYS A 93 1.58 -27.16 -17.23
C LYS A 93 1.53 -25.76 -16.65
N THR A 94 1.26 -24.80 -17.54
CA THR A 94 1.28 -23.37 -17.21
C THR A 94 -0.01 -22.66 -17.56
N ILE A 95 -0.37 -21.66 -16.77
CA ILE A 95 -1.42 -20.70 -17.11
C ILE A 95 -0.91 -19.27 -16.89
N PRO A 96 -1.20 -18.32 -17.80
CA PRO A 96 -0.97 -16.91 -17.54
C PRO A 96 -1.75 -16.47 -16.30
N TYR A 97 -1.13 -15.65 -15.46
CA TYR A 97 -1.72 -15.16 -14.22
C TYR A 97 -1.42 -13.68 -14.06
N ALA A 98 -2.47 -12.88 -13.92
CA ALA A 98 -2.36 -11.45 -13.78
C ALA A 98 -3.46 -10.95 -12.85
N GLY A 99 -3.19 -9.86 -12.17
CA GLY A 99 -4.13 -9.29 -11.24
C GLY A 99 -3.66 -7.97 -10.68
N ASN A 100 -4.56 -7.38 -9.92
CA ASN A 100 -4.25 -6.24 -9.10
C ASN A 100 -4.77 -6.46 -7.68
N TRP A 101 -4.07 -5.86 -6.73
CA TRP A 101 -4.56 -5.75 -5.37
C TRP A 101 -4.20 -4.38 -4.82
N THR A 102 -4.97 -3.93 -3.84
CA THR A 102 -4.59 -2.78 -3.00
C THR A 102 -4.38 -3.24 -1.57
N ARG A 103 -3.26 -2.86 -0.98
CA ARG A 103 -2.99 -3.05 0.44
C ARG A 103 -2.92 -1.69 1.12
N THR A 104 -3.70 -1.51 2.18
CA THR A 104 -3.61 -0.33 3.05
C THR A 104 -3.12 -0.78 4.42
N LEU A 105 -2.00 -0.22 4.86
CA LEU A 105 -1.54 -0.27 6.24
C LEU A 105 -1.92 1.05 6.91
N ASP A 106 -2.73 0.98 7.96
CA ASP A 106 -3.03 2.09 8.85
C ASP A 106 -2.29 1.84 10.17
N VAL A 107 -1.23 2.62 10.42
CA VAL A 107 -0.36 2.45 11.59
C VAL A 107 -1.07 2.94 12.84
N ALA A 108 -1.83 4.05 12.74
CA ALA A 108 -2.56 4.61 13.87
C ALA A 108 -3.67 3.68 14.38
N ALA A 109 -4.37 3.00 13.45
CA ALA A 109 -5.37 2.00 13.79
C ALA A 109 -4.78 0.58 14.00
N ASN A 110 -3.49 0.38 13.72
CA ASN A 110 -2.83 -0.93 13.68
C ASN A 110 -3.60 -1.96 12.84
N THR A 111 -4.03 -1.56 11.65
CA THR A 111 -4.79 -2.43 10.74
C THR A 111 -4.11 -2.58 9.38
N VAL A 112 -4.30 -3.76 8.79
CA VAL A 112 -3.94 -4.03 7.40
C VAL A 112 -5.20 -4.49 6.68
N THR A 113 -5.60 -3.75 5.66
CA THR A 113 -6.68 -4.15 4.76
C THR A 113 -6.10 -4.47 3.39
N SER A 114 -6.61 -5.52 2.77
CA SER A 114 -6.22 -5.93 1.43
C SER A 114 -7.47 -6.22 0.61
N THR A 115 -7.53 -5.68 -0.59
CA THR A 115 -8.63 -5.85 -1.53
C THR A 115 -8.09 -6.20 -2.91
N GLY A 116 -8.84 -7.01 -3.66
CA GLY A 116 -8.42 -7.49 -4.99
C GLY A 116 -7.87 -8.92 -4.96
N LEU A 117 -7.16 -9.29 -6.02
CA LEU A 117 -6.67 -10.65 -6.22
C LEU A 117 -5.31 -10.82 -5.54
N PHE A 118 -5.28 -11.60 -4.45
CA PHE A 118 -4.04 -11.92 -3.76
C PHE A 118 -3.24 -12.99 -4.51
N ARG A 119 -1.99 -12.66 -4.87
CA ARG A 119 -0.93 -13.54 -5.36
C ARG A 119 -0.68 -14.74 -4.47
#